data_AF-A0A2N3ENA2-F1
#
_entry.id   AF-A0A2N3ENA2-F1
#
_cell.length_a   1.000
_cell.length_b   1.000
_cell.length_c   1.000
_cell.angle_alpha   90.00
_cell.angle_beta   90.00
_cell.angle_gamma   90.00
#
_symmetry.space_group_name_H-M   'P 1'
#
loop_
_entity.id
_entity.type
_entity.pdbx_description
1 polymer ?
#
loop_
_entity_poly.entity_id
_entity_poly.type
_entity_poly.pdbx_seq_one_letter_code
_entity_poly.pdbx_strand_id
1 'polypeptide(L)'
;MNAYEQETFMVTIPTAEAARRPRPNCRPAAFAFTAPLAFCAMIFAGLLAGPGAAQAATDQAAIDFVQDVSKRAIDIISDKDSSKAEREKEFRSLLDENADMKRIAAFALGQYLRTPTPEQKAEYLNLVETFIVKVYVTRLSDYNDEKLDVLGAKAKGDTQAIVQSEIKFTNGREPVDVDWWLIKKDGGYKIFDVNVVGVWLAQEQRSTFTTVIRNNGGDFNALLKHLRSQIGKAETGEISDLGAAD
;
A
#
# COMPACT_ATOMS: atom_id res chain seq x y z
N MET A 1 -36.49 -24.08 0.66
CA MET A 1 -37.31 -23.11 1.43
C MET A 1 -37.18 -23.45 2.89
N ASN A 2 -36.44 -22.65 3.66
CA ASN A 2 -36.60 -22.53 5.10
C ASN A 2 -36.04 -21.16 5.51
N ALA A 3 -36.91 -20.39 6.15
CA ALA A 3 -36.66 -19.06 6.67
C ALA A 3 -36.00 -19.19 8.06
N TYR A 4 -34.96 -18.39 8.30
CA TYR A 4 -34.41 -18.16 9.63
C TYR A 4 -34.54 -16.68 9.95
N GLU A 5 -35.25 -16.41 11.04
CA GLU A 5 -35.58 -15.11 11.61
C GLU A 5 -34.34 -14.33 12.03
N GLN A 6 -34.35 -13.03 11.75
CA GLN A 6 -33.38 -12.04 12.20
C GLN A 6 -33.96 -11.33 13.43
N GLU A 7 -33.44 -11.63 14.63
CA GLU A 7 -33.69 -10.80 15.81
C GLU A 7 -32.76 -9.57 15.76
N THR A 8 -33.38 -8.40 15.57
CA THR A 8 -32.71 -7.09 15.62
C THR A 8 -32.61 -6.64 17.07
N PHE A 9 -31.40 -6.65 17.64
CA PHE A 9 -31.14 -6.08 18.96
C PHE A 9 -30.91 -4.56 18.84
N MET A 10 -31.93 -3.77 19.21
CA MET A 10 -31.82 -2.31 19.33
C MET A 10 -30.99 -1.93 20.56
N VAL A 11 -29.80 -1.36 20.34
CA VAL A 11 -29.03 -0.68 21.39
C VAL A 11 -29.44 0.79 21.42
N THR A 12 -30.14 1.17 22.50
CA THR A 12 -30.54 2.55 22.80
C THR A 12 -29.32 3.35 23.30
N ILE A 13 -28.97 4.44 22.61
CA ILE A 13 -27.93 5.39 23.05
C ILE A 13 -28.60 6.47 23.92
N PRO A 14 -28.13 6.76 25.15
CA PRO A 14 -28.62 7.91 25.91
C PRO A 14 -27.91 9.19 25.46
N THR A 15 -28.70 10.22 25.17
CA THR A 15 -28.28 11.60 24.89
C THR A 15 -27.82 12.27 26.19
N ALA A 16 -26.53 12.59 26.30
CA ALA A 16 -25.98 13.40 27.38
C ALA A 16 -26.12 14.90 27.06
N GLU A 17 -27.09 15.54 27.70
CA GLU A 17 -27.36 16.97 27.66
C GLU A 17 -26.31 17.73 28.49
N ALA A 18 -25.39 18.41 27.81
CA ALA A 18 -24.34 19.21 28.46
C ALA A 18 -24.89 20.57 28.92
N ALA A 19 -25.09 20.71 30.23
CA ALA A 19 -25.46 21.94 30.91
C ALA A 19 -24.45 23.07 30.66
N ARG A 20 -24.90 24.15 30.03
CA ARG A 20 -24.13 25.39 29.82
C ARG A 20 -24.05 26.16 31.15
N ARG A 21 -22.83 26.34 31.68
CA ARG A 21 -22.58 27.28 32.78
C ARG A 21 -22.37 28.70 32.23
N PRO A 22 -22.94 29.75 32.85
CA PRO A 22 -22.70 31.13 32.43
C PRO A 22 -21.29 31.59 32.86
N ARG A 23 -20.59 32.27 31.95
CA ARG A 23 -19.28 32.91 32.23
C ARG A 23 -19.51 34.24 32.96
N PRO A 24 -18.72 34.57 34.00
CA PRO A 24 -18.79 35.88 34.63
C PRO A 24 -18.15 36.97 33.75
N ASN A 25 -18.84 38.12 33.69
CA ASN A 25 -18.41 39.36 33.06
C ASN A 25 -17.08 39.87 33.61
N CYS A 26 -16.14 40.20 32.72
CA CYS A 26 -15.03 41.10 33.01
C CYS A 26 -14.99 42.20 31.95
N ARG A 27 -15.33 43.41 32.38
CA ARG A 27 -14.98 44.71 31.77
C ARG A 27 -14.59 45.62 32.94
N PRO A 28 -13.89 46.75 32.74
CA PRO A 28 -13.09 47.19 31.59
C PRO A 28 -11.68 47.71 32.02
N ALA A 29 -10.80 47.95 31.05
CA ALA A 29 -9.82 49.05 31.18
C ALA A 29 -9.55 49.61 29.79
N ALA A 30 -10.10 50.77 29.52
CA ALA A 30 -9.82 51.58 28.35
C ALA A 30 -8.52 52.35 28.63
N PHE A 31 -7.53 52.20 27.76
CA PHE A 31 -6.47 53.19 27.60
C PHE A 31 -6.46 53.64 26.14
N ALA A 32 -7.02 54.82 25.94
CA ALA A 32 -6.88 55.58 24.71
C ALA A 32 -5.49 56.21 24.70
N PHE A 33 -4.68 55.88 23.69
CA PHE A 33 -3.55 56.71 23.29
C PHE A 33 -3.73 57.04 21.82
N THR A 34 -3.84 58.34 21.57
CA THR A 34 -4.05 58.94 20.26
C THR A 34 -2.72 59.45 19.70
N ALA A 35 -2.52 59.17 18.39
CA ALA A 35 -1.74 59.93 17.40
C ALA A 35 -0.19 59.92 17.44
N PRO A 36 0.52 60.27 16.34
CA PRO A 36 0.15 60.34 14.92
C PRO A 36 1.11 59.62 13.95
N LEU A 37 0.65 59.50 12.70
CA LEU A 37 1.37 59.24 11.45
C LEU A 37 2.84 59.70 11.39
N ALA A 38 3.76 58.80 10.98
CA ALA A 38 4.82 59.10 10.00
C ALA A 38 5.62 57.83 9.59
N PHE A 39 5.47 57.46 8.32
CA PHE A 39 6.57 57.15 7.41
C PHE A 39 7.57 56.04 7.78
N CYS A 40 7.32 54.83 7.27
CA CYS A 40 8.36 53.98 6.63
C CYS A 40 7.68 52.77 5.97
N ALA A 41 7.21 52.98 4.74
CA ALA A 41 6.88 51.91 3.82
C ALA A 41 8.18 51.21 3.39
N MET A 42 8.66 50.27 4.19
CA MET A 42 9.66 49.30 3.74
C MET A 42 8.94 48.12 3.10
N ILE A 43 9.26 47.94 1.82
CA ILE A 43 8.81 46.90 0.91
C ILE A 43 9.12 45.53 1.52
N PHE A 44 8.12 44.93 2.17
CA PHE A 44 8.09 43.49 2.43
C PHE A 44 7.52 42.82 1.17
N ALA A 45 8.27 42.89 0.06
CA ALA A 45 7.95 42.15 -1.15
C ALA A 45 8.15 40.66 -0.83
N GLY A 46 7.01 39.97 -0.72
CA GLY A 46 6.92 38.62 -0.20
C GLY A 46 7.67 37.61 -1.02
N LEU A 47 8.59 36.90 -0.37
CA LEU A 47 8.93 35.54 -0.73
C LEU A 47 7.87 34.62 -0.11
N LEU A 48 6.66 34.63 -0.68
CA LEU A 48 5.66 33.60 -0.45
C LEU A 48 6.06 32.35 -1.25
N ALA A 49 7.18 31.73 -0.87
CA ALA A 49 7.42 30.33 -1.18
C ALA A 49 6.48 29.51 -0.29
N GLY A 50 5.21 29.45 -0.69
CA GLY A 50 4.23 28.62 -0.01
C GLY A 50 4.64 27.14 -0.10
N PRO A 51 4.30 26.31 0.89
CA PRO A 51 4.67 24.89 0.94
C PRO A 51 4.16 24.03 -0.24
N GLY A 52 3.40 24.61 -1.19
CA GLY A 52 2.81 23.89 -2.33
C GLY A 52 3.80 23.44 -3.42
N ALA A 53 4.89 24.18 -3.67
CA ALA A 53 5.82 23.84 -4.75
C ALA A 53 6.64 22.56 -4.47
N ALA A 54 7.07 22.38 -3.21
CA ALA A 54 7.80 21.19 -2.78
C ALA A 54 6.89 19.94 -2.73
N GLN A 55 5.61 20.13 -2.37
CA GLN A 55 4.62 19.06 -2.34
C GLN A 55 4.29 18.57 -3.75
N ALA A 56 4.00 19.50 -4.68
CA ALA A 56 3.69 19.14 -6.08
C ALA A 56 4.85 18.37 -6.77
N ALA A 57 6.10 18.76 -6.52
CA ALA A 57 7.26 18.05 -7.05
C ALA A 57 7.42 16.63 -6.45
N THR A 58 7.11 16.47 -5.16
CA THR A 58 7.14 15.16 -4.47
C THR A 58 6.07 14.21 -5.01
N ASP A 59 4.89 14.74 -5.30
CA ASP A 59 3.76 13.99 -5.86
C ASP A 59 4.07 13.55 -7.30
N GLN A 60 4.66 14.42 -8.13
CA GLN A 60 5.05 14.05 -9.49
C GLN A 60 6.11 12.94 -9.53
N ALA A 61 7.14 13.01 -8.69
CA ALA A 61 8.16 11.96 -8.64
C ALA A 61 7.60 10.59 -8.22
N ALA A 62 6.56 10.57 -7.38
CA ALA A 62 5.86 9.34 -7.00
C ALA A 62 5.04 8.78 -8.16
N ILE A 63 4.35 9.64 -8.91
CA ILE A 63 3.60 9.30 -10.12
C ILE A 63 4.54 8.68 -11.17
N ASP A 64 5.64 9.37 -11.50
CA ASP A 64 6.58 8.93 -12.52
C ASP A 64 7.20 7.56 -12.16
N PHE A 65 7.52 7.37 -10.87
CA PHE A 65 8.02 6.09 -10.38
C PHE A 65 7.02 4.96 -10.60
N VAL A 66 5.74 5.15 -10.26
CA VAL A 66 4.70 4.12 -10.48
C VAL A 66 4.49 3.88 -11.97
N GLN A 67 4.43 4.93 -12.78
CA GLN A 67 4.29 4.79 -14.24
C GLN A 67 5.41 3.94 -14.84
N ASP A 68 6.68 4.20 -14.48
CA ASP A 68 7.82 3.43 -14.97
C ASP A 68 7.75 1.96 -14.54
N VAL A 69 7.58 1.72 -13.24
CA VAL A 69 7.57 0.36 -12.69
C VAL A 69 6.40 -0.46 -13.22
N SER A 70 5.19 0.13 -13.26
CA SER A 70 4.00 -0.53 -13.80
C SER A 70 4.16 -0.84 -15.28
N LYS A 71 4.71 0.09 -16.08
CA LYS A 71 4.98 -0.16 -17.49
C LYS A 71 5.94 -1.33 -17.67
N ARG A 72 7.08 -1.32 -16.97
CA ARG A 72 8.07 -2.42 -17.04
C ARG A 72 7.47 -3.75 -16.60
N ALA A 73 6.64 -3.77 -15.55
CA ALA A 73 5.95 -4.97 -15.10
C ALA A 73 5.01 -5.52 -16.19
N ILE A 74 4.19 -4.66 -16.80
CA ILE A 74 3.27 -5.05 -17.88
C ILE A 74 4.05 -5.57 -19.09
N ASP A 75 5.11 -4.88 -19.51
CA ASP A 75 5.95 -5.30 -20.63
C ASP A 75 6.53 -6.72 -20.38
N ILE A 76 7.09 -6.97 -19.19
CA ILE A 76 7.65 -8.27 -18.81
C ILE A 76 6.57 -9.37 -18.84
N ILE A 77 5.40 -9.12 -18.26
CA ILE A 77 4.36 -10.13 -18.08
C ILE A 77 3.66 -10.45 -19.41
N SER A 78 3.46 -9.45 -20.27
CA SER A 78 2.76 -9.59 -21.54
C SER A 78 3.64 -10.11 -22.67
N ASP A 79 4.97 -10.13 -22.50
CA ASP A 79 5.91 -10.66 -23.51
C ASP A 79 5.67 -12.15 -23.77
N LYS A 80 5.11 -12.47 -24.94
CA LYS A 80 4.82 -13.83 -25.39
C LYS A 80 6.00 -14.54 -26.03
N ASP A 81 7.04 -13.80 -26.40
CA ASP A 81 8.25 -14.36 -27.00
C ASP A 81 9.18 -14.93 -25.93
N SER A 82 9.16 -14.36 -24.71
CA SER A 82 9.88 -14.88 -23.55
C SER A 82 9.23 -16.12 -22.92
N SER A 83 10.06 -17.06 -22.47
CA SER A 83 9.61 -18.17 -21.64
C SER A 83 9.12 -17.68 -20.26
N LYS A 84 8.28 -18.47 -19.59
CA LYS A 84 7.83 -18.18 -18.22
C LYS A 84 9.02 -17.96 -17.27
N ALA A 85 10.09 -18.75 -17.42
CA ALA A 85 11.27 -18.65 -16.57
C ALA A 85 12.05 -17.33 -16.80
N GLU A 86 12.11 -16.85 -18.03
CA GLU A 86 12.72 -15.55 -18.36
C GLU A 86 11.89 -14.41 -17.77
N ARG A 87 10.56 -14.43 -17.95
CA ARG A 87 9.67 -13.46 -17.31
C ARG A 87 9.79 -13.45 -15.79
N GLU A 88 9.85 -14.62 -15.15
CA GLU A 88 10.09 -14.73 -13.69
C GLU A 88 11.43 -14.12 -13.27
N LYS A 89 12.49 -14.29 -14.09
CA LYS A 89 13.81 -13.71 -13.80
C LYS A 89 13.79 -12.18 -13.91
N GLU A 90 13.21 -11.64 -14.98
CA GLU A 90 13.13 -10.19 -15.19
C GLU A 90 12.23 -9.51 -14.16
N PHE A 91 11.08 -10.12 -13.86
CA PHE A 91 10.17 -9.61 -12.84
C PHE A 91 10.81 -9.59 -11.45
N ARG A 92 11.64 -10.61 -11.12
CA ARG A 92 12.45 -10.60 -9.89
C ARG A 92 13.41 -9.40 -9.86
N SER A 93 14.14 -9.14 -10.95
CA SER A 93 15.03 -7.98 -11.04
C SER A 93 14.27 -6.67 -10.83
N LEU A 94 13.09 -6.55 -11.44
CA LEU A 94 12.23 -5.39 -11.25
C LEU A 94 11.85 -5.19 -9.78
N LEU A 95 11.47 -6.26 -9.07
CA LEU A 95 11.14 -6.19 -7.64
C LEU A 95 12.36 -5.86 -6.77
N ASP A 96 13.52 -6.44 -7.04
CA ASP A 96 14.76 -6.12 -6.30
C ASP A 96 15.15 -4.65 -6.46
N GLU A 97 14.96 -4.11 -7.66
CA GLU A 97 15.23 -2.71 -8.00
C GLU A 97 14.19 -1.73 -7.43
N ASN A 98 12.93 -2.13 -7.23
CA ASN A 98 11.84 -1.18 -7.00
C ASN A 98 11.01 -1.43 -5.74
N ALA A 99 11.11 -2.59 -5.11
CA ALA A 99 10.42 -2.91 -3.86
C ALA A 99 11.40 -3.08 -2.70
N ASP A 100 10.98 -2.75 -1.47
CA ASP A 100 11.75 -3.10 -0.27
C ASP A 100 11.36 -4.50 0.21
N MET A 101 11.74 -5.52 -0.57
CA MET A 101 11.34 -6.92 -0.33
C MET A 101 11.64 -7.41 1.07
N LYS A 102 12.77 -6.99 1.67
CA LYS A 102 13.13 -7.33 3.05
C LYS A 102 12.14 -6.74 4.04
N ARG A 103 11.71 -5.50 3.83
CA ARG A 103 10.73 -4.83 4.70
C ARG A 103 9.34 -5.42 4.54
N ILE A 104 8.94 -5.74 3.31
CA ILE A 104 7.66 -6.41 3.00
C ILE A 104 7.60 -7.78 3.68
N ALA A 105 8.65 -8.60 3.49
CA ALA A 105 8.76 -9.90 4.14
C ALA A 105 8.71 -9.78 5.67
N ALA A 106 9.43 -8.83 6.26
CA ALA A 106 9.37 -8.59 7.69
C ALA A 106 7.98 -8.16 8.18
N PHE A 107 7.27 -7.33 7.41
CA PHE A 107 5.91 -6.91 7.71
C PHE A 107 4.93 -8.09 7.69
N ALA A 108 5.05 -8.97 6.69
CA ALA A 108 4.20 -10.15 6.52
C ALA A 108 4.32 -11.15 7.69
N LEU A 109 5.45 -11.19 8.40
CA LEU A 109 5.59 -12.02 9.61
C LEU A 109 4.82 -11.46 10.83
N GLY A 110 4.51 -10.17 10.85
CA GLY A 110 3.81 -9.52 11.96
C GLY A 110 4.45 -9.82 13.32
N GLN A 111 3.66 -10.36 14.24
CA GLN A 111 4.13 -10.69 15.60
C GLN A 111 5.18 -11.82 15.65
N TYR A 112 5.29 -12.63 14.59
CA TYR A 112 6.23 -13.75 14.51
C TYR A 112 7.59 -13.36 13.91
N LEU A 113 7.84 -12.06 13.69
CA LEU A 113 9.09 -11.57 13.11
C LEU A 113 10.36 -12.03 13.85
N ARG A 114 10.25 -12.30 15.16
CA ARG A 114 11.35 -12.75 16.02
C ARG A 114 11.35 -14.26 16.30
N THR A 115 10.42 -15.00 15.74
CA THR A 115 10.29 -16.46 15.92
C THR A 115 11.34 -17.28 15.16
N PRO A 116 11.69 -17.01 13.89
CA PRO A 116 12.56 -17.90 13.13
C PRO A 116 14.02 -17.89 13.62
N THR A 117 14.69 -19.03 13.52
CA THR A 117 16.16 -19.11 13.61
C THR A 117 16.82 -18.36 12.43
N PRO A 118 18.13 -18.06 12.49
CA PRO A 118 18.85 -17.46 11.36
C PRO A 118 18.68 -18.24 10.05
N GLU A 119 18.73 -19.57 10.12
CA GLU A 119 18.58 -20.47 8.97
C GLU A 119 17.15 -20.40 8.41
N GLN A 120 16.14 -20.49 9.28
CA GLN A 120 14.74 -20.36 8.89
C GLN A 120 14.42 -19.00 8.30
N LYS A 121 15.04 -17.93 8.82
CA LYS A 121 14.87 -16.57 8.29
C LYS A 121 15.48 -16.44 6.89
N ALA A 122 16.67 -17.00 6.67
CA ALA A 122 17.29 -17.00 5.35
C ALA A 122 16.45 -17.79 4.33
N GLU A 123 15.95 -18.96 4.72
CA GLU A 123 15.05 -19.74 3.88
C GLU A 123 13.74 -18.99 3.60
N TYR A 124 13.12 -18.41 4.62
CA TYR A 124 11.88 -17.63 4.47
C TYR A 124 12.03 -16.49 3.47
N LEU A 125 13.12 -15.73 3.55
CA LEU A 125 13.36 -14.61 2.63
C LEU A 125 13.46 -15.07 1.17
N ASN A 126 14.12 -16.20 0.92
CA ASN A 126 14.19 -16.79 -0.42
C ASN A 126 12.81 -17.29 -0.89
N LEU A 127 12.09 -18.01 -0.02
CA LEU A 127 10.79 -18.57 -0.37
C LEU A 127 9.74 -17.50 -0.61
N VAL A 128 9.66 -16.45 0.20
CA VAL A 128 8.65 -15.41 0.05
C VAL A 128 8.86 -14.60 -1.24
N GLU A 129 10.11 -14.31 -1.59
CA GLU A 129 10.45 -13.65 -2.86
C GLU A 129 10.08 -14.54 -4.06
N THR A 130 10.47 -15.82 -4.00
CA THR A 130 10.14 -16.80 -5.04
C THR A 130 8.63 -16.98 -5.19
N PHE A 131 7.91 -17.04 -4.08
CA PHE A 131 6.46 -17.13 -4.05
C PHE A 131 5.81 -15.93 -4.72
N ILE A 132 6.19 -14.71 -4.35
CA ILE A 132 5.67 -13.46 -4.95
C ILE A 132 5.89 -13.49 -6.47
N VAL A 133 7.14 -13.71 -6.91
CA VAL A 133 7.48 -13.71 -8.34
C VAL A 133 6.65 -14.73 -9.12
N LYS A 134 6.64 -15.99 -8.68
CA LYS A 134 5.97 -17.06 -9.41
C LYS A 134 4.46 -16.86 -9.46
N VAL A 135 3.87 -16.45 -8.35
CA VAL A 135 2.42 -16.27 -8.25
C VAL A 135 1.95 -15.13 -9.12
N TYR A 136 2.61 -13.96 -9.07
CA TYR A 136 2.19 -12.81 -9.87
C TYR A 136 2.47 -13.02 -11.35
N VAL A 137 3.63 -13.56 -11.75
CA VAL A 137 3.89 -13.87 -13.16
C VAL A 137 2.88 -14.89 -13.68
N THR A 138 2.55 -15.93 -12.91
CA THR A 138 1.57 -16.93 -13.35
C THR A 138 0.17 -16.35 -13.46
N ARG A 139 -0.31 -15.61 -12.45
CA ARG A 139 -1.67 -15.04 -12.45
C ARG A 139 -1.84 -13.97 -13.52
N LEU A 140 -0.83 -13.13 -13.71
CA LEU A 140 -0.91 -12.00 -14.62
C LEU A 140 -0.57 -12.38 -16.08
N SER A 141 -0.05 -13.59 -16.34
CA SER A 141 0.27 -14.04 -17.71
C SER A 141 -0.94 -14.07 -18.65
N ASP A 142 -2.15 -14.18 -18.11
CA ASP A 142 -3.41 -14.21 -18.87
C ASP A 142 -3.98 -12.80 -19.11
N TYR A 143 -3.45 -11.79 -18.43
CA TYR A 143 -3.86 -10.40 -18.52
C TYR A 143 -3.09 -9.75 -19.66
N ASN A 144 -3.76 -9.60 -20.81
CA ASN A 144 -3.22 -9.04 -22.04
C ASN A 144 -4.03 -7.80 -22.42
N ASP A 145 -3.36 -6.78 -22.95
CA ASP A 145 -3.97 -5.55 -23.46
C ASP A 145 -4.59 -4.64 -22.39
N GLU A 146 -3.83 -4.41 -21.32
CA GLU A 146 -4.18 -3.53 -20.22
C GLU A 146 -3.33 -2.26 -20.22
N LYS A 147 -3.95 -1.14 -19.82
CA LYS A 147 -3.25 0.12 -19.58
C LYS A 147 -3.45 0.52 -18.13
N LEU A 148 -2.37 0.90 -17.46
CA LEU A 148 -2.43 1.52 -16.15
C LEU A 148 -2.43 3.03 -16.31
N ASP A 149 -3.51 3.66 -15.85
CA ASP A 149 -3.65 5.10 -15.81
C ASP A 149 -3.46 5.58 -14.37
N VAL A 150 -2.45 6.44 -14.14
CA VAL A 150 -2.23 7.04 -12.82
C VAL A 150 -3.15 8.23 -12.64
N LEU A 151 -3.97 8.19 -11.59
CA LEU A 151 -4.98 9.20 -11.28
C LEU A 151 -4.40 10.34 -10.43
N GLY A 152 -3.38 10.05 -9.62
CA GLY A 152 -2.68 11.05 -8.83
C GLY A 152 -1.86 10.45 -7.71
N ALA A 153 -1.20 11.31 -6.94
CA ALA A 153 -0.45 10.94 -5.76
C ALA A 153 -0.77 11.84 -4.57
N LYS A 154 -0.62 11.27 -3.38
CA LYS A 154 -0.79 11.98 -2.12
C LYS A 154 0.31 11.57 -1.15
N ALA A 155 1.07 12.53 -0.65
CA ALA A 155 1.99 12.27 0.45
C ALA A 155 1.27 11.77 1.71
N LYS A 156 1.90 10.80 2.38
CA LYS A 156 1.46 10.22 3.65
C LYS A 156 2.56 10.48 4.69
N GLY A 157 2.56 11.70 5.21
CA GLY A 157 3.69 12.23 5.99
C GLY A 157 4.92 12.46 5.11
N ASP A 158 6.09 12.60 5.73
CA ASP A 158 7.28 13.09 5.01
C ASP A 158 7.99 12.01 4.18
N THR A 159 7.81 10.74 4.56
CA THR A 159 8.59 9.60 4.07
C THR A 159 7.79 8.60 3.25
N GLN A 160 6.51 8.85 2.99
CA GLN A 160 5.63 7.91 2.30
C GLN A 160 4.70 8.63 1.34
N ALA A 161 4.18 7.91 0.36
CA ALA A 161 3.16 8.39 -0.57
C ALA A 161 2.18 7.26 -0.90
N ILE A 162 0.94 7.62 -1.23
CA ILE A 162 -0.02 6.75 -1.89
C ILE A 162 -0.22 7.29 -3.30
N VAL A 163 -0.01 6.44 -4.31
CA VAL A 163 -0.31 6.75 -5.71
C VAL A 163 -1.55 5.98 -6.10
N GLN A 164 -2.55 6.66 -6.66
CA GLN A 164 -3.80 6.05 -7.09
C GLN A 164 -3.75 5.83 -8.59
N SER A 165 -4.22 4.67 -9.04
CA SER A 165 -4.26 4.30 -10.45
C SER A 165 -5.44 3.40 -10.75
N GLU A 166 -5.73 3.22 -12.03
CA GLU A 166 -6.73 2.28 -12.52
C GLU A 166 -6.13 1.46 -13.67
N ILE A 167 -6.44 0.16 -13.70
CA ILE A 167 -6.16 -0.71 -14.85
C ILE A 167 -7.39 -0.68 -15.76
N LYS A 168 -7.20 -0.20 -16.99
CA LYS A 168 -8.21 -0.21 -18.05
C LYS A 168 -8.03 -1.38 -18.97
N PHE A 169 -9.12 -2.08 -19.23
CA PHE A 169 -9.18 -3.21 -20.13
C PHE A 169 -9.71 -2.78 -21.50
N THR A 170 -9.04 -3.21 -22.56
CA THR A 170 -9.48 -2.94 -23.94
C THR A 170 -10.79 -3.65 -24.32
N ASN A 171 -11.18 -4.67 -23.57
CA ASN A 171 -12.40 -5.46 -23.78
C ASN A 171 -13.68 -4.86 -23.14
N GLY A 172 -13.59 -3.66 -22.55
CA GLY A 172 -14.74 -2.96 -21.98
C GLY A 172 -15.19 -3.46 -20.60
N ARG A 173 -14.40 -4.33 -19.93
CA ARG A 173 -14.56 -4.60 -18.50
C ARG A 173 -14.38 -3.33 -17.69
N GLU A 174 -15.06 -3.27 -16.54
CA GLU A 174 -14.90 -2.18 -15.58
C GLU A 174 -13.42 -2.03 -15.19
N PRO A 175 -12.89 -0.80 -15.09
CA PRO A 175 -11.55 -0.56 -14.60
C PRO A 175 -11.34 -1.14 -13.20
N VAL A 176 -10.11 -1.56 -12.92
CA VAL A 176 -9.72 -2.06 -11.60
C VAL A 176 -8.86 -1.02 -10.89
N ASP A 177 -9.35 -0.52 -9.76
CA ASP A 177 -8.59 0.41 -8.93
C ASP A 177 -7.37 -0.27 -8.30
N VAL A 178 -6.24 0.41 -8.39
CA VAL A 178 -4.96 0.00 -7.82
C VAL A 178 -4.30 1.17 -7.10
N ASP A 179 -4.09 1.05 -5.79
CA ASP A 179 -3.31 2.02 -5.02
C ASP A 179 -1.92 1.47 -4.68
N TRP A 180 -0.90 2.33 -4.76
CA TRP A 180 0.48 1.98 -4.50
C TRP A 180 0.96 2.70 -3.25
N TRP A 181 1.33 1.94 -2.22
CA TRP A 181 1.97 2.50 -1.04
C TRP A 181 3.49 2.51 -1.23
N LEU A 182 4.04 3.72 -1.36
CA LEU A 182 5.45 3.97 -1.52
C LEU A 182 6.11 4.43 -0.22
N ILE A 183 7.39 4.08 -0.05
CA ILE A 183 8.27 4.61 0.97
C ILE A 183 9.48 5.28 0.33
N LYS A 184 9.95 6.39 0.91
CA LYS A 184 11.22 7.02 0.51
C LYS A 184 12.39 6.26 1.11
N LYS A 185 13.37 5.92 0.28
CA LYS A 185 14.60 5.21 0.67
C LYS A 185 15.75 5.65 -0.23
N ASP A 186 16.88 6.00 0.38
CA ASP A 186 18.11 6.38 -0.31
C ASP A 186 17.93 7.47 -1.40
N GLY A 187 17.00 8.41 -1.16
CA GLY A 187 16.68 9.51 -2.09
C GLY A 187 15.67 9.17 -3.20
N GLY A 188 15.20 7.93 -3.30
CA GLY A 188 14.18 7.49 -4.25
C GLY A 188 12.96 6.85 -3.56
N TYR A 189 12.01 6.36 -4.37
CA TYR A 189 10.87 5.59 -3.89
C TYR A 189 11.13 4.07 -3.98
N LYS A 190 10.49 3.34 -3.07
CA LYS A 190 10.33 1.89 -3.14
C LYS A 190 8.87 1.55 -2.87
N ILE A 191 8.36 0.53 -3.56
CA ILE A 191 7.07 -0.07 -3.27
C ILE A 191 7.16 -0.77 -1.91
N PHE A 192 6.17 -0.48 -1.06
CA PHE A 192 5.95 -1.18 0.19
C PHE A 192 4.70 -2.05 0.14
N ASP A 193 3.63 -1.60 -0.51
CA ASP A 193 2.43 -2.42 -0.68
C ASP A 193 1.65 -1.96 -1.91
N VAL A 194 0.78 -2.83 -2.42
CA VAL A 194 -0.16 -2.56 -3.50
C VAL A 194 -1.55 -2.98 -3.04
N ASN A 195 -2.51 -2.09 -3.24
CA ASN A 195 -3.93 -2.35 -3.04
C ASN A 195 -4.55 -2.71 -4.38
N VAL A 196 -5.32 -3.78 -4.44
CA VAL A 196 -6.13 -4.15 -5.61
C VAL A 196 -7.55 -4.35 -5.13
N VAL A 197 -8.50 -3.58 -5.67
CA VAL A 197 -9.94 -3.67 -5.31
C VAL A 197 -10.15 -3.60 -3.78
N GLY A 198 -9.50 -2.65 -3.12
CA GLY A 198 -9.62 -2.42 -1.68
C GLY A 198 -8.77 -3.34 -0.80
N VAL A 199 -8.10 -4.35 -1.34
CA VAL A 199 -7.28 -5.31 -0.58
C VAL A 199 -5.80 -4.96 -0.69
N TRP A 200 -5.18 -4.59 0.45
CA TRP A 200 -3.73 -4.40 0.57
C TRP A 200 -3.02 -5.75 0.65
N LEU A 201 -2.21 -6.07 -0.36
CA LEU A 201 -1.65 -7.40 -0.57
C LEU A 201 -0.70 -7.83 0.56
N ALA A 202 0.19 -6.96 1.03
CA ALA A 202 1.09 -7.31 2.13
C ALA A 202 0.33 -7.50 3.45
N GLN A 203 -0.76 -6.76 3.66
CA GLN A 203 -1.62 -6.90 4.83
C GLN A 203 -2.40 -8.22 4.80
N GLU A 204 -2.88 -8.63 3.64
CA GLU A 204 -3.53 -9.92 3.46
C GLU A 204 -2.54 -11.07 3.69
N GLN A 205 -1.33 -10.99 3.11
CA GLN A 205 -0.31 -12.01 3.35
C GLN A 205 0.12 -12.08 4.82
N ARG A 206 0.14 -10.95 5.53
CA ARG A 206 0.34 -10.95 6.97
C ARG A 206 -0.75 -11.73 7.70
N SER A 207 -2.02 -11.53 7.34
CA SER A 207 -3.14 -12.29 7.91
C SER A 207 -2.98 -13.79 7.68
N THR A 208 -2.67 -14.17 6.43
CA THR A 208 -2.46 -15.57 6.03
C THR A 208 -1.28 -16.19 6.78
N PHE A 209 -0.10 -15.57 6.77
CA PHE A 209 1.11 -16.12 7.39
C PHE A 209 0.97 -16.25 8.90
N THR A 210 0.45 -15.21 9.57
CA THR A 210 0.22 -15.27 11.01
C THR A 210 -0.82 -16.33 11.40
N THR A 211 -1.83 -16.55 10.57
CA THR A 211 -2.82 -17.63 10.76
C THR A 211 -2.21 -19.01 10.57
N VAL A 212 -1.39 -19.21 9.53
CA VAL A 212 -0.65 -20.48 9.33
C VAL A 212 0.20 -20.81 10.54
N ILE A 213 1.02 -19.86 11.02
CA ILE A 213 1.89 -20.08 12.19
C ILE A 213 1.05 -20.37 13.44
N ARG A 214 0.01 -19.56 13.70
CA ARG A 214 -0.86 -19.69 14.87
C ARG A 214 -1.59 -21.04 14.91
N ASN A 215 -2.16 -21.47 13.79
CA ASN A 215 -2.89 -22.74 13.70
C ASN A 215 -1.97 -23.96 13.84
N ASN A 216 -0.66 -23.77 13.70
CA ASN A 216 0.36 -24.79 13.91
C ASN A 216 1.16 -24.56 15.21
N GLY A 217 0.53 -23.95 16.22
CA GLY A 217 1.11 -23.85 17.57
C GLY A 217 2.33 -22.93 17.67
N GLY A 218 2.54 -22.03 16.70
CA GLY A 218 3.73 -21.17 16.66
C GLY A 218 4.91 -21.76 15.87
N ASP A 219 4.77 -22.94 15.27
CA ASP A 219 5.83 -23.55 14.47
C ASP A 219 6.08 -22.78 13.17
N PHE A 220 7.24 -22.16 13.06
CA PHE A 220 7.64 -21.41 11.87
C PHE A 220 7.85 -22.31 10.65
N ASN A 221 8.19 -23.60 10.85
CA ASN A 221 8.33 -24.53 9.72
C ASN A 221 7.00 -24.76 8.99
N ALA A 222 5.87 -24.57 9.66
CA ALA A 222 4.56 -24.61 9.02
C ALA A 222 4.42 -23.52 7.94
N LEU A 223 4.95 -22.32 8.18
CA LEU A 223 4.96 -21.25 7.18
C LEU A 223 5.90 -21.58 6.02
N LEU A 224 7.10 -22.10 6.30
CA LEU A 224 8.05 -22.51 5.24
C LEU A 224 7.43 -23.60 4.34
N LYS A 225 6.77 -24.59 4.96
CA LYS A 225 6.03 -25.64 4.23
C LYS A 225 4.89 -25.06 3.40
N HIS A 226 4.13 -24.12 3.96
CA HIS A 226 3.06 -23.43 3.24
C HIS A 226 3.59 -22.72 2.00
N LEU A 227 4.67 -21.94 2.13
CA LEU A 227 5.28 -21.22 0.99
C LEU A 227 5.77 -22.18 -0.10
N ARG A 228 6.48 -23.26 0.26
CA ARG A 228 6.91 -24.29 -0.69
C ARG A 228 5.72 -24.91 -1.44
N SER A 229 4.62 -25.18 -0.74
CA SER A 229 3.40 -25.69 -1.37
C SER A 229 2.78 -24.70 -2.35
N GLN A 230 2.71 -23.42 -2.01
CA GLN A 230 2.14 -22.40 -2.90
C GLN A 230 3.02 -22.15 -4.12
N ILE A 231 4.35 -22.22 -3.96
CA ILE A 231 5.30 -22.18 -5.08
C ILE A 231 5.04 -23.33 -6.05
N GLY A 232 4.92 -24.57 -5.55
CA GLY A 232 4.64 -25.73 -6.40
C GLY A 232 3.32 -25.60 -7.16
N LYS A 233 2.28 -25.06 -6.53
CA LYS A 233 0.99 -24.76 -7.19
C LYS A 233 1.10 -23.69 -8.27
N ALA A 234 1.89 -22.63 -8.04
CA ALA A 234 2.13 -21.60 -9.05
C ALA A 234 2.89 -22.15 -10.27
N GLU A 235 3.71 -23.18 -10.08
CA GLU A 235 4.39 -23.86 -11.18
C GLU A 235 3.42 -24.69 -12.04
N THR A 236 2.44 -25.36 -11.41
CA THR A 236 1.41 -26.15 -12.12
C THR A 236 0.25 -25.32 -12.66
N GLY A 237 0.17 -24.04 -12.32
CA GLY A 237 -0.95 -23.16 -12.69
C GLY A 237 -2.19 -23.32 -11.81
N GLU A 238 -2.14 -24.15 -10.78
CA GLU A 238 -3.25 -24.42 -9.85
C GLU A 238 -3.26 -23.41 -8.69
N ILE A 239 -3.41 -22.11 -8.97
CA ILE A 239 -3.40 -21.09 -7.92
C ILE A 239 -4.81 -20.88 -7.35
N SER A 240 -5.27 -21.80 -6.50
CA SER A 240 -6.47 -21.60 -5.68
C SER A 240 -6.23 -20.56 -4.58
N ASP A 241 -6.96 -19.44 -4.62
CA ASP A 241 -7.05 -18.41 -3.58
C ASP A 241 -5.74 -17.97 -2.91
N LEU A 242 -5.10 -16.95 -3.48
CA LEU A 242 -4.60 -15.88 -2.63
C LEU A 242 -5.86 -15.08 -2.25
N GLY A 243 -6.10 -14.84 -0.96
CA GLY A 243 -7.30 -14.14 -0.44
C GLY A 243 -7.47 -12.68 -0.90
N ALA A 244 -7.36 -12.40 -2.18
CA ALA A 244 -7.67 -11.11 -2.79
C ALA A 244 -8.75 -11.34 -3.87
N ALA A 245 -9.96 -10.94 -3.48
CA ALA A 245 -11.14 -10.68 -4.32
C ALA A 245 -11.86 -11.92 -4.93
N ASP A 246 -12.82 -12.42 -4.17
CA ASP A 246 -14.17 -12.74 -4.68
C ASP A 246 -15.12 -11.58 -4.35
#